data_AF-H2PG13-F1
#
_entry.id   AF-H2PG13-F1
#
_cell.length_a   1.000
_cell.length_b   1.000
_cell.length_c   1.000
_cell.angle_alpha   90.00
_cell.angle_beta   90.00
_cell.angle_gamma   90.00
#
_symmetry.space_group_name_H-M   'P 1'
#
loop_
_entity.id
_entity.type
_entity.pdbx_description
1 polymer ?
#
loop_
_entity_poly.entity_id
_entity_poly.type
_entity_poly.pdbx_seq_one_letter_code
_entity_poly.pdbx_strand_id
1 'polypeptide(L)' 'MERKISRIHLASEPNITHFLQVSWEKTLESGFVITLTDGHSAWTGTVFLWLH' A
#
# COMPACT_ATOMS: atom_id res chain seq x y z
N MET A 1 0.93 15.38 2.75
CA MET A 1 1.37 13.99 2.55
C MET A 1 1.55 13.25 3.87
N GLU A 2 0.58 12.40 4.20
CA GLU A 2 0.61 11.43 5.28
C GLU A 2 0.97 10.03 4.75
N ARG A 3 1.48 9.16 5.64
CA ARG A 3 1.83 7.78 5.31
C ARG A 3 1.65 6.85 6.50
N LYS A 4 1.20 5.63 6.22
CA LYS A 4 1.19 4.50 7.15
C LYS A 4 1.92 3.30 6.56
N ILE A 5 2.72 2.62 7.36
CA ILE A 5 3.38 1.36 7.00
C ILE A 5 2.88 0.29 7.96
N SER A 6 2.49 -0.85 7.42
CA SER A 6 2.07 -2.01 8.21
C SER A 6 2.83 -3.25 7.75
N ARG A 7 3.27 -4.05 8.71
CA ARG A 7 3.81 -5.39 8.44
C ARG A 7 2.64 -6.36 8.23
N ILE A 8 2.65 -7.10 7.13
CA ILE A 8 1.61 -8.06 6.77
C ILE A 8 2.23 -9.39 6.32
N HIS A 9 1.42 -10.45 6.29
CA HIS A 9 1.76 -11.72 5.64
C HIS A 9 0.73 -11.97 4.55
N LEU A 10 1.19 -12.26 3.34
CA LEU A 10 0.30 -12.62 2.25
C LEU A 10 -0.17 -14.05 2.43
N ALA A 11 -1.44 -14.33 2.13
CA ALA A 11 -1.97 -15.69 2.20
C ALA A 11 -1.28 -16.65 1.21
N SER A 12 -0.83 -16.13 0.07
CA SER A 12 -0.05 -16.89 -0.92
C SER A 12 1.36 -17.25 -0.43
N GLU A 13 1.94 -16.43 0.45
CA GLU A 13 3.33 -16.52 0.90
C GLU A 13 3.42 -16.24 2.41
N PRO A 14 2.83 -17.11 3.26
CA PRO A 14 2.66 -16.83 4.69
C PRO A 14 3.99 -16.76 5.47
N ASN A 15 5.06 -17.34 4.93
CA ASN A 15 6.38 -17.36 5.55
C ASN A 15 7.24 -16.13 5.20
N ILE A 16 6.78 -15.29 4.26
CA ILE A 16 7.50 -14.09 3.84
C ILE A 16 6.79 -12.89 4.44
N THR A 17 7.52 -12.16 5.29
CA THR A 17 7.05 -10.88 5.80
C THR A 17 7.06 -9.84 4.70
N HIS A 18 5.91 -9.22 4.45
CA HIS A 18 5.78 -8.10 3.54
C HIS A 18 5.50 -6.81 4.29
N PHE A 19 5.83 -5.68 3.68
CA PHE A 19 5.47 -4.35 4.16
C PHE A 19 4.50 -3.69 3.19
N LEU A 20 3.37 -3.24 3.74
CA LEU A 20 2.37 -2.47 3.03
C LEU A 20 2.48 -1.00 3.44
N GLN A 21 2.81 -0.16 2.48
CA GLN A 21 2.82 1.28 2.63
C GLN A 21 1.59 1.87 1.94
N VAL A 22 0.88 2.74 2.64
CA VAL A 22 -0.20 3.56 2.07
C VAL A 22 0.14 5.02 2.32
N SER A 23 0.11 5.85 1.27
CA SER A 23 0.36 7.30 1.36
C SER A 23 -0.76 8.08 0.69
N TRP A 24 -1.18 9.18 1.33
CA TRP A 24 -2.28 10.05 0.88
C TRP A 24 -1.97 11.52 1.19
N GLU A 25 -2.69 12.44 0.55
CA GLU A 25 -2.48 13.87 0.76
C GLU A 25 -3.30 14.46 1.92
N LYS A 26 -4.63 14.36 1.84
CA LYS A 26 -5.57 14.92 2.82
C LYS A 26 -6.33 13.83 3.57
N THR A 27 -7.07 13.01 2.83
CA THR A 27 -7.83 11.87 3.36
C THR A 27 -7.64 10.67 2.43
N LEU A 28 -7.81 9.46 2.97
CA LEU A 28 -7.78 8.24 2.16
C LEU A 28 -8.87 8.24 1.07
N GLU A 29 -10.01 8.86 1.34
CA GLU A 29 -11.11 9.01 0.37
C GLU A 29 -10.71 9.85 -0.85
N SER A 30 -9.75 10.78 -0.71
CA SER A 30 -9.26 11.58 -1.84
C SER A 30 -8.38 10.79 -2.82
N GLY A 31 -8.17 9.50 -2.57
CA GLY A 31 -7.24 8.64 -3.29
C GLY A 31 -5.91 8.49 -2.57
N PHE A 32 -5.22 7.40 -2.87
CA PHE A 32 -3.95 7.03 -2.23
C PHE A 32 -3.05 6.23 -3.16
N VAL A 33 -1.75 6.27 -2.86
CA VAL A 33 -0.75 5.38 -3.44
C VAL A 33 -0.50 4.25 -2.46
N ILE A 34 -0.51 3.02 -2.97
CA ILE A 34 -0.23 1.81 -2.20
C ILE A 34 1.02 1.13 -2.76
N THR A 35 1.94 0.76 -1.88
CA THR A 35 3.17 0.05 -2.23
C THR A 35 3.30 -1.20 -1.37
N LEU A 36 3.53 -2.34 -2.02
CA LEU A 36 3.84 -3.62 -1.38
C LEU A 36 5.30 -3.96 -1.66
N THR A 37 6.03 -4.42 -0.65
CA THR A 37 7.40 -4.91 -0.82
C THR A 37 7.69 -6.08 0.11
N ASP A 38 8.50 -7.01 -0.37
CA ASP A 38 9.11 -8.12 0.38
C ASP A 38 10.54 -7.78 0.87
N GLY A 39 11.01 -6.54 0.63
CA GLY A 39 12.38 -6.10 0.90
C GLY A 39 13.36 -6.26 -0.26
N HIS A 40 12.96 -6.94 -1.34
CA HIS A 40 13.77 -7.12 -2.55
C HIS A 40 13.10 -6.50 -3.79
N SER A 41 11.83 -6.83 -4.00
CA SER A 41 10.97 -6.30 -5.06
C SER A 41 9.91 -5.36 -4.49
N ALA A 42 9.39 -4.48 -5.34
CA ALA A 42 8.36 -3.53 -4.96
C ALA A 42 7.31 -3.39 -6.06
N TRP A 43 6.05 -3.38 -5.64
CA TRP A 43 4.90 -3.16 -6.51
C TRP A 43 4.13 -1.95 -6.01
N THR A 44 3.83 -1.03 -6.90
CA THR A 44 3.12 0.22 -6.59
C THR A 44 1.87 0.35 -7.44
N GLY A 45 0.76 0.71 -6.80
CA GLY A 45 -0.49 1.02 -7.45
C GLY A 45 -1.05 2.35 -6.93
N THR A 46 -1.89 2.97 -7.74
CA THR A 46 -2.63 4.19 -7.35
C THR A 46 -4.11 3.89 -7.36
N VAL A 47 -4.80 4.24 -6.28
CA VAL A 47 -6.25 4.17 -6.16
C VAL A 47 -6.78 5.60 -6.25
N PHE A 48 -7.44 5.91 -7.37
CA PHE A 48 -8.13 7.18 -7.57
C PHE A 48 -9.58 7.08 -7.12
N LEU A 49 -10.16 8.20 -6.68
CA LEU A 49 -11.60 8.31 -6.54
C LEU A 49 -12.21 8.23 -7.96
N TRP A 50 -13.03 7.21 -8.23
CA TRP A 50 -13.88 7.22 -9.43
C TRP A 50 -14.97 8.28 -9.20
N LEU A 51 -14.78 9.45 -9.80
CA LEU A 51 -15.84 10.45 -9.94
C LEU A 51 -16.80 9.92 -11.01
N HIS A 52 -18.04 9.61 -10.60
CA HIS A 52 -19.15 9.41 -11.53
C HIS A 52 -19.60 10.76 -12.11
#